data_AF-A0A397QZN2-F1
#
_entry.id   AF-A0A397QZN2-F1
#
_cell.length_a   1.000
_cell.length_b   1.000
_cell.length_c   1.000
_cell.angle_alpha   90.00
_cell.angle_beta   90.00
_cell.angle_gamma   90.00
#
_symmetry.space_group_name_H-M   'P 1'
#
loop_
_entity.id
_entity.type
_entity.pdbx_description
1 polymer ?
#
loop_
_entity_poly.entity_id
_entity_poly.type
_entity_poly.pdbx_seq_one_letter_code
_entity_poly.pdbx_strand_id
1 'polypeptide(L)' 'DGIVYVKMMGACVDCGALDSTLTDGVEALLMEYVPEVIGVKNVVDEL' A
#
# COMPACT_ATOMS: atom_id res chain seq x y z
N ASP A 1 0.34 -11.04 -11.74
CA ASP A 1 -0.99 -10.69 -11.21
C ASP A 1 -1.22 -9.20 -11.00
N GLY A 2 -0.27 -8.29 -11.27
CA GLY A 2 -0.50 -6.84 -11.14
C GLY A 2 -0.63 -6.33 -9.69
N ILE A 3 -0.40 -7.20 -8.69
CA ILE A 3 -0.38 -6.84 -7.27
C ILE A 3 1.03 -6.39 -6.88
N VAL A 4 1.15 -5.21 -6.29
CA VAL A 4 2.41 -4.65 -5.79
C VAL A 4 2.49 -4.83 -4.28
N TYR A 5 3.60 -5.41 -3.80
CA TYR A 5 3.86 -5.58 -2.37
C TYR A 5 4.77 -4.46 -1.89
N VAL A 6 4.30 -3.70 -0.89
CA VAL A 6 5.03 -2.58 -0.31
C VAL A 6 5.33 -2.84 1.14
N LYS A 7 6.43 -2.26 1.62
CA LYS A 7 6.74 -2.19 3.06
C LYS A 7 6.77 -0.73 3.45
N MET A 8 5.79 -0.31 4.23
CA MET A 8 5.76 1.05 4.76
C MET A 8 6.93 1.24 5.74
N MET A 9 7.50 2.45 5.77
CA MET A 9 8.61 2.82 6.64
C MET A 9 8.31 4.15 7.34
N GLY A 10 8.86 4.35 8.54
CA GLY A 10 8.74 5.59 9.31
C GLY A 10 7.77 5.50 10.50
N ALA A 11 7.28 6.64 11.00
CA ALA A 11 6.39 6.70 12.16
C ALA A 11 5.03 5.98 11.92
N CYS A 12 4.68 5.83 10.66
CA CYS A 12 3.53 5.09 10.18
C CYS A 12 3.90 3.64 9.86
N VAL A 13 4.55 2.92 10.77
CA VAL A 13 4.76 1.46 10.64
C VAL A 13 3.86 0.66 11.59
N ASP A 14 3.46 1.25 12.72
CA ASP A 14 2.63 0.62 13.78
C ASP A 14 1.43 1.50 14.20
N CYS A 15 1.04 2.47 13.38
CA CYS A 15 -0.09 3.33 13.68
C CYS A 15 -1.38 2.67 13.17
N GLY A 16 -2.32 2.28 14.03
CA GLY A 16 -3.58 1.63 13.61
C GLY A 16 -4.50 2.45 12.68
N ALA A 17 -4.13 3.69 12.34
CA ALA A 17 -4.76 4.49 11.28
C ALA A 17 -4.14 4.27 9.88
N LEU A 18 -3.11 3.42 9.77
CA LEU A 18 -2.39 3.06 8.55
C LEU A 18 -3.18 2.25 7.56
N ASP A 19 -3.97 1.30 8.06
CA ASP A 19 -4.47 0.16 7.28
C ASP A 19 -5.44 0.51 6.16
N SER A 20 -5.93 1.75 6.09
CA SER A 20 -6.71 2.18 4.94
C SER A 20 -6.14 3.44 4.30
N THR A 21 -6.09 4.57 5.00
CA THR A 21 -5.89 5.87 4.32
C THR A 21 -4.59 6.00 3.50
N LEU A 22 -3.47 5.52 4.03
CA LEU A 22 -2.18 5.66 3.35
C LEU A 22 -1.98 4.58 2.29
N THR A 23 -2.39 3.35 2.58
CA THR A 23 -2.40 2.24 1.61
C THR A 23 -3.31 2.56 0.42
N ASP A 24 -4.51 3.07 0.68
CA ASP A 24 -5.49 3.52 -0.33
C ASP A 24 -4.90 4.63 -1.21
N GLY A 25 -4.22 5.60 -0.60
CA GLY A 25 -3.57 6.70 -1.33
C GLY A 25 -2.42 6.22 -2.22
N VAL A 26 -1.59 5.31 -1.71
CA VAL A 26 -0.48 4.71 -2.49
C VAL A 26 -1.03 3.86 -3.64
N GLU A 27 -2.08 3.08 -3.40
CA GLU A 27 -2.75 2.30 -4.44
C GLU A 27 -3.31 3.19 -5.54
N ALA A 28 -4.06 4.24 -5.19
CA ALA A 28 -4.61 5.18 -6.15
C ALA A 28 -3.54 5.83 -7.03
N LEU A 29 -2.43 6.27 -6.43
CA LEU A 29 -1.31 6.86 -7.16
C LEU A 29 -0.64 5.83 -8.09
N LEU A 30 -0.38 4.61 -7.61
CA LEU A 30 0.25 3.59 -8.44
C LEU A 30 -0.63 3.18 -9.62
N MET A 31 -1.95 3.06 -9.44
CA MET A 31 -2.88 2.80 -10.53
C MET A 31 -2.97 3.96 -11.54
N GLU A 32 -2.83 5.22 -11.08
CA GLU A 32 -2.82 6.40 -11.94
C GLU A 32 -1.57 6.47 -12.82
N TYR A 33 -0.39 6.22 -12.24
CA TYR A 33 0.89 6.38 -12.94
C TYR A 33 1.41 5.10 -13.59
N VAL A 34 0.93 3.93 -13.17
CA VAL A 34 1.38 2.61 -13.63
C VAL A 34 0.15 1.73 -13.93
N PRO A 35 -0.36 1.74 -15.19
CA PRO A 35 -1.65 1.13 -15.55
C PRO A 35 -1.69 -0.40 -15.41
N GLU A 36 -0.55 -1.07 -15.29
CA GLU A 36 -0.45 -2.50 -15.03
C GLU A 36 -0.73 -2.90 -13.57
N VAL A 37 -0.78 -1.92 -12.66
CA VAL A 37 -1.09 -2.14 -11.25
C VAL A 37 -2.59 -2.32 -11.06
N ILE A 38 -2.97 -3.43 -10.41
CA ILE A 38 -4.38 -3.74 -10.09
C ILE A 38 -4.66 -3.77 -8.57
N GLY A 39 -3.65 -3.55 -7.75
CA GLY A 39 -3.81 -3.42 -6.30
C GLY A 39 -2.48 -3.43 -5.54
N VAL A 40 -2.53 -3.06 -4.26
CA VAL A 40 -1.35 -2.98 -3.38
C VAL A 40 -1.58 -3.82 -2.12
N LYS A 41 -0.52 -4.46 -1.62
CA LYS A 41 -0.52 -5.15 -0.32
C LYS A 41 0.64 -4.69 0.53
N ASN A 42 0.37 -4.38 1.79
CA ASN A 42 1.43 -4.08 2.75
C ASN A 42 1.91 -5.37 3.43
N VAL A 43 3.23 -5.58 3.45
CA VAL A 43 3.83 -6.83 3.97
C VAL A 43 3.81 -6.91 5.51
N VAL A 44 3.35 -5.88 6.22
CA VAL A 44 3.13 -5.94 7.68
C VAL A 44 1.73 -6.44 8.06
N ASP A 45 0.77 -6.44 7.14
CA ASP A 45 -0.62 -6.85 7.42
C ASP A 45 -0.77 -8.38 7.62
N GLU A 46 0.31 -9.14 7.42
CA GLU A 46 0.37 -10.61 7.53
C GLU A 46 1.16 -11.11 8.77
N LEU A 47 1.59 -10.22 9.69
CA LEU A 47 2.39 -10.53 10.89
C LEU A 47 1.63 -10.41 12.21
#